data_AF-A0A9R0U0T3-F1
#
_entry.id   AF-A0A9R0U0T3-F1
#
_cell.length_a   1.000
_cell.length_b   1.000
_cell.length_c   1.000
_cell.angle_alpha   90.00
_cell.angle_beta   90.00
_cell.angle_gamma   90.00
#
_symmetry.space_group_name_H-M   'P 1'
#
loop_
_entity.id
_entity.type
_entity.pdbx_description
1 polymer ?
#
loop_
_entity_poly.entity_id
_entity_poly.type
_entity_poly.pdbx_seq_one_letter_code
_entity_poly.pdbx_strand_id
1 'polypeptide(L)'
;MPCHRAFIADYCTTLEGDDCCSCWGAYFELNKLEQELPQEEISRMVKDSRSDPRYLISSIHHRSDLRKKMAEKAHNSAPSNSPGQTAKPRPFPVPDGLPKTQEEIDEDEEALMPESPYTRLLRRMGRLPDWYTPRPDHETD
;
A
#
# COMPACT_ATOMS: atom_id res chain seq x y z
N MET A 1 -18.40 -11.99 23.08
CA MET A 1 -17.86 -10.78 23.75
C MET A 1 -17.18 -9.90 22.70
N PRO A 2 -17.90 -8.92 22.11
CA PRO A 2 -17.38 -7.98 21.12
C PRO A 2 -17.24 -6.54 21.67
N CYS A 3 -17.27 -6.33 22.99
CA CYS A 3 -17.41 -4.99 23.58
C CYS A 3 -16.16 -4.11 23.46
N HIS A 4 -14.97 -4.69 23.24
CA HIS A 4 -13.72 -3.93 23.16
C HIS A 4 -13.56 -3.18 21.83
N ARG A 5 -14.14 -3.69 20.73
CA ARG A 5 -14.15 -2.99 19.44
C ARG A 5 -15.07 -1.77 19.47
N ALA A 6 -16.25 -1.92 20.06
CA ALA A 6 -17.17 -0.81 20.27
C ALA A 6 -16.53 0.27 21.16
N PHE A 7 -15.87 -0.13 22.25
CA PHE A 7 -15.17 0.80 23.14
C PHE A 7 -14.10 1.65 22.44
N ILE A 8 -13.27 1.04 21.57
CA ILE A 8 -12.26 1.80 20.81
C ILE A 8 -12.94 2.72 19.79
N ALA A 9 -13.94 2.21 19.05
CA ALA A 9 -14.65 3.00 18.05
C ALA A 9 -15.33 4.23 18.68
N ASP A 10 -16.05 4.04 19.80
CA ASP A 10 -16.69 5.11 20.56
C ASP A 10 -15.64 6.13 21.00
N TYR A 11 -14.49 5.69 21.54
CA TYR A 11 -13.41 6.60 21.91
C TYR A 11 -12.83 7.36 20.69
N CYS A 12 -12.59 6.70 19.56
CA CYS A 12 -12.07 7.36 18.36
C CYS A 12 -13.00 8.46 17.84
N THR A 13 -14.32 8.30 18.00
CA THR A 13 -15.29 9.35 17.60
C THR A 13 -15.23 10.60 18.47
N THR A 14 -14.63 10.52 19.66
CA THR A 14 -14.46 11.69 20.55
C THR A 14 -13.18 12.49 20.29
N LEU A 15 -12.30 12.00 19.40
CA LEU A 15 -11.02 12.63 19.08
C LEU A 15 -11.10 13.40 17.75
N GLU A 16 -10.32 14.47 17.66
CA GLU A 16 -10.16 15.28 16.44
C GLU A 16 -8.68 15.32 16.02
N GLY A 17 -8.43 15.59 14.72
CA GLY A 17 -7.08 15.72 14.19
C GLY A 17 -6.28 14.41 14.12
N ASP A 18 -4.96 14.51 14.32
CA ASP A 18 -4.03 13.38 14.16
C ASP A 18 -4.26 12.25 15.17
N ASP A 19 -4.76 12.58 16.35
CA ASP A 19 -5.09 11.59 17.38
C ASP A 19 -6.26 10.68 16.94
N CYS A 20 -7.22 11.23 16.17
CA CYS A 20 -8.31 10.46 15.58
C CYS A 20 -7.79 9.48 14.52
N CYS A 21 -6.90 9.93 13.64
CA CYS A 21 -6.27 9.09 12.62
C CYS A 21 -5.48 7.92 13.25
N SER A 22 -4.70 8.21 14.29
CA SER A 22 -3.96 7.20 15.05
C SER A 22 -4.90 6.18 15.70
N CYS A 23 -5.97 6.65 16.35
CA CYS A 23 -6.98 5.80 16.99
C CYS A 23 -7.66 4.83 16.02
N TRP A 24 -8.09 5.33 14.85
CA TRP A 24 -8.66 4.47 13.81
C TRP A 24 -7.63 3.50 13.22
N GLY A 25 -6.36 3.90 13.14
CA GLY A 25 -5.25 3.01 12.82
C GLY A 25 -5.18 1.80 13.77
N ALA A 26 -5.22 2.05 15.08
CA ALA A 26 -5.24 0.97 16.09
C ALA A 26 -6.49 0.09 15.95
N TYR A 27 -7.65 0.64 15.59
CA TYR A 27 -8.85 -0.17 15.34
C TYR A 27 -8.64 -1.20 14.21
N PHE A 28 -8.04 -0.80 13.09
CA PHE A 28 -7.75 -1.72 11.98
C PHE A 28 -6.64 -2.73 12.32
N GLU A 29 -5.63 -2.28 13.04
CA GLU A 29 -4.56 -3.14 13.53
C GLU A 29 -5.07 -4.22 14.49
N LEU A 30 -5.98 -3.87 15.41
CA LEU A 30 -6.62 -4.82 16.30
C LEU A 30 -7.37 -5.89 15.51
N ASN A 31 -8.07 -5.53 14.43
CA ASN A 31 -8.75 -6.48 13.56
C ASN A 31 -7.78 -7.48 12.91
N LYS A 32 -6.56 -7.03 12.58
CA LYS A 32 -5.51 -7.91 12.08
C LYS A 32 -4.94 -8.81 13.18
N LEU A 33 -4.69 -8.26 14.37
CA LEU A 33 -4.22 -9.03 15.52
C LEU A 33 -5.23 -10.11 15.95
N GLU A 34 -6.54 -9.84 15.84
CA GLU A 34 -7.61 -10.83 16.06
C GLU A 34 -7.54 -12.04 15.13
N GLN A 35 -6.97 -11.90 13.93
CA GLN A 35 -6.78 -13.02 13.01
C GLN A 35 -5.48 -13.79 13.28
N GLU A 36 -4.49 -13.15 13.90
CA GLU A 36 -3.15 -13.69 14.07
C GLU A 36 -2.87 -14.26 15.47
N LEU A 37 -3.59 -13.79 16.49
CA LEU A 37 -3.34 -14.11 17.89
C LEU A 37 -4.50 -14.89 18.52
N PRO A 38 -4.21 -15.71 19.56
CA PRO A 38 -5.26 -16.33 20.35
C PRO A 38 -6.15 -15.29 21.05
N GLN A 39 -7.43 -15.60 21.17
CA GLN A 39 -8.41 -14.69 21.76
C GLN A 39 -8.10 -14.36 23.23
N GLU A 40 -7.45 -15.27 23.96
CA GLU A 40 -7.00 -15.06 25.34
C GLU A 40 -5.97 -13.94 25.45
N GLU A 41 -5.07 -13.81 24.48
CA GLU A 41 -4.03 -12.78 24.49
C GLU A 41 -4.62 -11.39 24.25
N ILE A 42 -5.61 -11.30 23.36
CA ILE A 42 -6.33 -10.07 23.07
C ILE A 42 -7.19 -9.68 24.27
N SER A 43 -7.86 -10.65 24.89
CA SER A 43 -8.62 -10.42 26.13
C SER A 43 -7.73 -9.96 27.27
N ARG A 44 -6.49 -10.48 27.38
CA ARG A 44 -5.51 -10.02 28.37
C ARG A 44 -5.11 -8.57 28.12
N MET A 45 -4.74 -8.22 26.89
CA MET A 45 -4.40 -6.83 26.54
C MET A 45 -5.53 -5.84 26.88
N VAL A 46 -6.77 -6.19 26.56
CA VAL A 46 -7.94 -5.35 26.88
C VAL A 46 -8.20 -5.28 28.40
N LYS A 47 -7.94 -6.37 29.14
CA LYS A 47 -8.07 -6.37 30.61
C LYS A 47 -6.99 -5.54 31.29
N ASP A 48 -5.78 -5.53 30.75
CA ASP A 48 -4.66 -4.76 31.30
C ASP A 48 -4.88 -3.26 31.08
N SER A 49 -5.55 -2.88 29.99
CA SER A 49 -5.88 -1.48 29.67
C SER A 49 -7.14 -0.94 30.36
N ARG A 50 -7.65 -1.63 31.39
CA ARG A 50 -9.01 -1.53 31.97
C ARG A 50 -9.61 -0.15 32.25
N SER A 51 -8.83 0.95 32.24
CA SER A 51 -9.38 2.31 32.45
C SER A 51 -8.96 3.36 31.43
N ASP A 52 -7.96 3.14 30.58
CA ASP A 52 -7.49 4.17 29.63
C ASP A 52 -7.46 3.63 28.19
N PRO A 53 -8.35 4.12 27.31
CA PRO A 53 -8.35 3.74 25.90
C PRO A 53 -7.05 4.14 25.18
N ARG A 54 -6.34 5.18 25.62
CA ARG A 54 -5.05 5.59 25.02
C ARG A 54 -3.97 4.55 25.26
N TYR A 55 -3.96 3.93 26.45
CA TYR A 55 -3.03 2.86 26.74
C TYR A 55 -3.32 1.62 25.88
N LEU A 56 -4.60 1.29 25.69
CA LEU A 56 -4.99 0.20 24.80
C LEU A 56 -4.53 0.45 23.36
N ILE A 57 -4.79 1.64 22.82
CA ILE A 57 -4.39 2.06 21.48
C ILE A 57 -2.86 1.98 21.31
N SER A 58 -2.11 2.52 22.27
CA SER A 58 -0.64 2.46 22.25
C SER A 58 -0.12 1.01 22.30
N SER A 59 -0.75 0.15 23.11
CA SER A 59 -0.38 -1.27 23.20
C SER A 59 -0.65 -2.01 21.89
N ILE A 60 -1.75 -1.69 21.20
CA ILE A 60 -2.08 -2.25 19.88
C ILE A 60 -1.00 -1.86 18.87
N HIS A 61 -0.68 -0.58 18.73
CA HIS A 61 0.38 -0.11 17.83
C HIS A 61 1.72 -0.78 18.11
N HIS A 62 2.12 -0.82 19.38
CA HIS A 62 3.38 -1.46 19.77
C HIS A 62 3.42 -2.93 19.36
N ARG A 63 2.32 -3.66 19.55
CA ARG A 63 2.24 -5.09 19.19
C ARG A 63 2.28 -5.27 17.67
N SER A 64 1.54 -4.45 16.93
CA SER A 64 1.53 -4.46 15.46
C SER A 64 2.92 -4.19 14.88
N ASP A 65 3.60 -3.16 15.38
CA ASP A 65 4.95 -2.80 14.97
C ASP A 65 5.96 -3.91 15.28
N LEU A 66 5.86 -4.53 16.45
CA LEU A 66 6.73 -5.64 16.83
C LEU A 66 6.57 -6.81 15.84
N ARG A 67 5.34 -7.15 15.48
CA ARG A 67 5.07 -8.21 14.50
C ARG A 67 5.56 -7.84 13.10
N LYS A 68 5.32 -6.60 12.67
CA LYS A 68 5.82 -6.09 11.39
C LYS A 68 7.34 -6.18 11.31
N LYS A 69 8.05 -5.74 12.36
CA LYS A 69 9.52 -5.84 12.46
C LYS A 69 10.00 -7.29 12.48
N MET A 70 9.29 -8.19 13.14
CA MET A 70 9.62 -9.63 13.12
C MET A 70 9.42 -10.23 11.72
N ALA A 71 8.37 -9.85 11.00
CA ALA A 71 8.12 -10.30 9.63
C ALA A 71 9.18 -9.76 8.66
N GLU A 72 9.56 -8.48 8.77
CA GLU A 72 10.64 -7.87 7.99
C GLU A 72 11.99 -8.51 8.29
N LYS A 73 12.29 -8.81 9.56
CA LYS A 73 13.52 -9.50 9.94
C LYS A 73 13.56 -10.91 9.37
N ALA A 74 12.45 -11.65 9.41
CA ALA A 74 12.35 -12.99 8.81
C ALA A 74 12.57 -12.94 7.29
N HIS A 75 12.02 -11.93 6.61
CA HIS A 75 12.25 -11.68 5.18
C HIS A 75 13.72 -11.36 4.87
N ASN A 76 14.40 -10.58 5.72
CA ASN A 76 15.79 -10.17 5.52
C ASN A 76 16.82 -11.24 5.97
N SER A 77 16.46 -12.16 6.87
CA SER A 77 17.31 -13.26 7.34
C SER A 77 17.19 -14.55 6.53
N ALA A 78 16.27 -14.61 5.57
CA ALA A 78 16.24 -15.71 4.62
C ALA A 78 17.56 -15.68 3.81
N PRO A 79 18.34 -16.78 3.78
CA PRO A 79 19.55 -16.81 2.97
C PRO A 79 19.16 -16.59 1.51
N SER A 80 19.71 -15.54 0.91
CA SER A 80 19.67 -15.30 -0.53
C SER A 80 20.55 -16.36 -1.22
N ASN A 81 20.08 -17.60 -1.23
CA ASN A 81 20.61 -18.61 -2.13
C ASN A 81 20.04 -18.34 -3.53
N SER A 82 20.83 -17.65 -4.33
CA SER A 82 20.73 -17.73 -5.78
C SER A 82 22.14 -17.72 -6.38
N PRO A 83 22.71 -18.88 -6.73
CA PRO A 83 23.57 -18.93 -7.90
C PRO A 83 22.69 -18.58 -9.11
N GLY A 84 23.26 -17.86 -10.07
CA GLY A 84 22.52 -17.17 -11.11
C GLY A 84 21.47 -17.99 -11.88
N GLN A 85 20.56 -17.22 -12.48
CA GLN A 85 19.55 -17.55 -13.50
C GLN A 85 18.09 -17.55 -13.01
N THR A 86 17.30 -16.74 -13.71
CA THR A 86 15.84 -16.55 -13.66
C THR A 86 15.29 -15.71 -12.50
N ALA A 87 15.30 -14.39 -12.72
CA ALA A 87 14.62 -13.41 -11.87
C ALA A 87 13.12 -13.74 -11.80
N LYS A 88 12.59 -13.82 -10.57
CA LYS A 88 11.15 -13.83 -10.29
C LYS A 88 10.47 -12.66 -11.03
N PRO A 89 9.30 -12.86 -11.66
CA PRO A 89 8.61 -11.79 -12.36
C PRO A 89 8.26 -10.67 -11.37
N ARG A 90 8.37 -9.43 -11.85
CA ARG A 90 8.01 -8.23 -11.09
C ARG A 90 6.55 -8.36 -10.61
N PRO A 91 6.17 -7.74 -9.48
CA PRO A 91 4.76 -7.69 -9.05
C PRO A 91 3.88 -6.81 -9.94
N PHE A 92 4.45 -6.20 -10.98
CA PHE A 92 3.71 -5.54 -12.03
C PHE A 92 3.30 -6.60 -13.06
N PRO A 93 2.04 -6.64 -13.49
CA PRO A 93 1.68 -7.30 -14.73
C PRO A 93 2.65 -6.78 -15.80
N VAL A 94 3.37 -7.69 -16.45
CA VAL A 94 4.00 -7.34 -17.73
C VAL A 94 2.82 -6.94 -18.61
N PRO A 95 2.76 -5.72 -19.17
CA PRO A 95 1.73 -5.39 -20.15
C PRO A 95 1.77 -6.51 -21.18
N ASP A 96 0.63 -7.10 -21.52
CA ASP A 96 0.47 -8.48 -22.03
C ASP A 96 1.34 -8.86 -23.24
N GLY A 97 2.15 -7.96 -23.79
CA GLY A 97 3.07 -8.16 -24.91
C GLY A 97 2.31 -8.44 -26.21
N LEU A 98 1.01 -8.67 -26.09
CA LEU A 98 0.05 -8.80 -27.14
C LEU A 98 -0.09 -7.43 -27.79
N PRO A 99 0.03 -7.33 -29.12
CA PRO A 99 -0.37 -6.11 -29.79
C PRO A 99 -1.82 -5.79 -29.41
N LYS A 100 -2.12 -4.50 -29.21
CA LYS A 100 -3.48 -4.04 -28.95
C LYS A 100 -4.44 -4.69 -29.92
N THR A 101 -5.60 -5.10 -29.42
CA THR A 101 -6.65 -5.64 -30.29
C THR A 101 -7.20 -4.51 -31.17
N GLN A 102 -7.79 -4.84 -32.33
CA GLN A 102 -8.39 -3.83 -33.21
C GLN A 102 -9.46 -3.01 -32.48
N GLU A 103 -10.26 -3.67 -31.64
CA GLU A 103 -11.28 -3.04 -30.80
C GLU A 103 -10.66 -2.00 -29.83
N GLU A 104 -9.55 -2.34 -29.17
CA GLU A 104 -8.84 -1.41 -28.26
C GLU A 104 -8.25 -0.20 -29.00
N ILE A 105 -7.80 -0.39 -30.24
CA ILE A 105 -7.28 0.71 -31.08
C ILE A 105 -8.42 1.66 -31.46
N ASP A 106 -9.57 1.11 -31.86
CA ASP A 106 -10.73 1.90 -32.28
C ASP A 106 -11.32 2.69 -31.08
N GLU A 107 -11.37 2.07 -29.89
CA GLU A 107 -11.80 2.74 -28.65
C GLU A 107 -10.86 3.89 -28.24
N ASP A 108 -9.55 3.68 -28.35
CA ASP A 108 -8.55 4.73 -28.07
C ASP A 108 -8.71 5.92 -29.03
N GLU A 109 -9.01 5.68 -30.30
CA GLU A 109 -9.26 6.72 -31.31
C GLU A 109 -10.54 7.51 -31.00
N GLU A 110 -11.61 6.83 -30.57
CA GLU A 110 -12.87 7.47 -30.18
C GLU A 110 -12.74 8.27 -28.87
N ALA A 111 -11.89 7.82 -27.95
CA ALA A 111 -11.61 8.50 -26.69
C ALA A 111 -10.72 9.75 -26.83
N LEU A 112 -10.20 10.06 -28.03
CA LEU A 112 -9.35 11.23 -28.24
C LEU A 112 -10.11 12.54 -28.02
N MET A 113 -9.47 13.44 -27.28
CA MET A 113 -9.94 14.83 -27.19
C MET A 113 -10.04 15.46 -28.60
N PRO A 114 -11.09 16.26 -28.87
CA PRO A 114 -11.28 16.92 -30.16
C PRO A 114 -10.03 17.66 -30.65
N GLU A 115 -9.86 17.70 -31.98
CA GLU A 115 -8.76 18.44 -32.60
C GLU A 115 -8.89 19.94 -32.34
N SER A 116 -7.98 20.47 -31.54
CA SER A 116 -7.78 21.89 -31.30
C SER A 116 -6.30 22.22 -31.45
N PRO A 117 -5.93 23.50 -31.65
CA PRO A 117 -4.53 23.91 -31.66
C PRO A 117 -3.78 23.49 -30.39
N TYR A 118 -4.46 23.51 -29.24
CA TYR A 118 -3.90 23.16 -27.94
C TYR A 118 -3.68 21.65 -27.77
N THR A 119 -4.69 20.82 -28.05
CA THR A 119 -4.58 19.36 -27.95
C THR A 119 -3.57 18.80 -28.96
N ARG A 120 -3.48 19.39 -30.16
CA ARG A 120 -2.44 19.06 -31.15
C ARG A 120 -1.04 19.36 -30.65
N LEU A 121 -0.83 20.50 -29.98
CA LEU A 121 0.46 20.85 -29.38
C LEU A 121 0.84 19.84 -28.30
N LEU A 122 -0.08 19.50 -27.39
CA LEU A 122 0.19 18.52 -26.33
C LEU A 122 0.57 17.16 -26.89
N ARG A 123 -0.11 16.67 -27.94
CA ARG A 123 0.27 15.40 -28.57
C ARG A 123 1.65 15.46 -29.25
N ARG A 124 2.01 16.59 -29.84
CA ARG A 124 3.34 16.78 -30.45
C ARG A 124 4.46 16.82 -29.42
N MET A 125 4.24 17.52 -28.30
CA MET A 125 5.30 17.79 -27.31
C MET A 125 5.34 16.73 -26.19
N GLY A 126 4.22 16.06 -25.88
CA GLY A 126 4.08 15.05 -24.83
C GLY A 126 4.39 13.62 -25.27
N ARG A 127 5.15 13.43 -26.36
CA ARG A 127 5.51 12.09 -26.87
C ARG A 127 6.43 11.32 -25.91
N LEU A 128 7.15 12.03 -25.05
CA LEU A 128 8.03 11.46 -24.04
C LEU A 128 7.49 11.82 -22.65
N PRO A 129 7.46 10.88 -21.71
CA PRO A 129 7.13 11.19 -20.32
C PRO A 129 8.11 12.20 -19.71
N ASP A 130 7.65 13.04 -18.78
CA ASP A 130 8.49 14.05 -18.10
C ASP A 130 9.70 13.45 -17.35
N TRP A 131 9.62 12.18 -16.96
CA TRP A 131 10.70 11.45 -16.28
C TRP A 131 11.71 10.82 -17.24
N TYR A 132 11.47 10.82 -18.55
CA TYR A 132 12.32 10.19 -19.55
C TYR A 132 13.09 11.22 -20.37
N THR A 133 14.42 11.19 -20.26
CA THR A 133 15.32 11.95 -21.14
C THR A 133 16.04 10.97 -22.06
N PRO A 134 15.86 11.05 -23.40
CA PRO A 134 16.57 10.17 -24.33
C PRO A 134 18.07 10.38 -24.20
N ARG A 135 18.84 9.30 -24.33
CA ARG A 135 20.30 9.39 -24.26
C ARG A 135 20.81 10.26 -25.42
N PRO A 136 21.79 11.15 -25.19
CA PRO A 136 22.42 11.89 -26.27
C PRO A 136 23.05 10.91 -27.25
N ASP A 137 22.83 11.15 -28.55
CA ASP A 137 23.57 10.49 -29.60
C ASP A 137 25.05 10.89 -29.43
N HIS A 138 25.86 9.99 -28.91
CA HIS A 138 27.31 10.17 -28.93
C HIS A 138 27.77 9.65 -30.29
N GLU A 139 28.22 10.56 -31.14
CA GLU A 139 28.91 10.18 -32.37
C GLU A 139 30.20 9.45 -31.96
N THR A 140 30.26 8.15 -32.21
CA THR A 140 31.51 7.37 -32.14
C THR A 140 32.28 7.58 -33.44
N ASP A 141 33.30 8.42 -33.39
CA ASP A 141 34.42 8.46 -34.35
C ASP A 141 35.54 7.51 -33.87
#